data_AF-A0A932G0V9-F1
#
_entry.id   AF-A0A932G0V9-F1
#
_cell.length_a   1.000
_cell.length_b   1.000
_cell.length_c   1.000
_cell.angle_alpha   90.00
_cell.angle_beta   90.00
_cell.angle_gamma   90.00
#
_symmetry.space_group_name_H-M   'P 1'
#
loop_
_entity.id
_entity.type
_entity.pdbx_description
1 polymer ?
#
loop_
_entity_poly.entity_id
_entity_poly.type
_entity_poly.pdbx_seq_one_letter_code
_entity_poly.pdbx_strand_id
1 'polypeptide(L)'
;MDWMAEEHGAAIVMDTFNALASSEGMTTEDPIDYLARASYRGYLARTSYGDMAAGGTVKDVIQMCKEYRADGVIFFAHFACKQYCGMLRLYADGIREEAGIPTLTLDGDLLDPRVVSGAQMRNRLNEFFLVLAG
;
A
#
# COMPACT_ATOMS: atom_id res chain seq x y z
N MET A 1 9.12 -5.59 -14.93
CA MET A 1 9.32 -5.82 -13.48
C MET A 1 10.12 -7.08 -13.23
N ASP A 2 10.30 -7.91 -14.26
CA ASP A 2 11.00 -9.20 -14.25
C ASP A 2 12.38 -9.15 -13.57
N TRP A 3 13.12 -8.06 -13.76
CA TRP A 3 14.41 -7.84 -13.10
C TRP A 3 14.36 -7.94 -11.56
N MET A 4 13.25 -7.56 -10.90
CA MET A 4 13.13 -7.69 -9.44
C MET A 4 13.09 -9.16 -9.02
N ALA A 5 12.37 -9.99 -9.78
CA ALA A 5 12.30 -11.43 -9.53
C ALA A 5 13.60 -12.13 -9.93
N GLU A 6 14.18 -11.76 -11.07
CA GLU A 6 15.40 -12.38 -11.60
C GLU A 6 16.66 -12.02 -10.79
N GLU A 7 16.82 -10.76 -10.40
CA GLU A 7 18.04 -10.28 -9.73
C GLU A 7 17.96 -10.40 -8.20
N HIS A 8 16.75 -10.32 -7.62
CA HIS A 8 16.56 -10.27 -6.17
C HIS A 8 15.61 -11.34 -5.61
N GLY A 9 14.99 -12.17 -6.46
CA GLY A 9 13.95 -13.11 -6.02
C GLY A 9 12.71 -12.41 -5.46
N ALA A 10 12.53 -11.12 -5.73
CA ALA A 10 11.46 -10.31 -5.17
C ALA A 10 10.18 -10.43 -6.00
N ALA A 11 9.05 -10.65 -5.32
CA ALA A 11 7.73 -10.71 -5.93
C ALA A 11 6.74 -9.83 -5.16
N ILE A 12 5.83 -9.17 -5.89
CA ILE A 12 4.70 -8.46 -5.28
C ILE A 12 3.62 -9.50 -4.97
N VAL A 13 3.41 -9.78 -3.69
CA VAL A 13 2.41 -10.74 -3.22
C VAL A 13 1.02 -10.12 -3.04
N MET A 14 0.94 -8.79 -2.98
CA MET A 14 -0.25 -8.05 -2.60
C MET A 14 -0.14 -6.56 -3.00
N ASP A 15 -1.26 -5.94 -3.40
CA ASP A 15 -1.43 -4.48 -3.49
C ASP A 15 -2.63 -3.97 -2.68
N THR A 16 -2.42 -2.88 -1.93
CA THR A 16 -3.43 -2.33 -1.01
C THR A 16 -4.59 -1.63 -1.72
N PHE A 17 -4.38 -1.17 -2.95
CA PHE A 17 -5.40 -0.47 -3.73
C PHE A 17 -6.55 -1.40 -4.13
N ASN A 18 -6.24 -2.64 -4.50
CA ASN A 18 -7.23 -3.63 -4.93
C ASN A 18 -7.74 -4.49 -3.78
N ALA A 19 -6.86 -4.89 -2.85
CA ALA A 19 -7.24 -5.87 -1.84
C ALA A 19 -8.10 -5.34 -0.70
N LEU A 20 -8.14 -4.02 -0.50
CA LEU A 20 -8.97 -3.43 0.54
C LEU A 20 -10.42 -3.24 0.10
N ALA A 21 -10.74 -3.40 -1.19
CA ALA A 21 -12.13 -3.47 -1.65
C ALA A 21 -12.72 -4.85 -1.32
N SER A 22 -13.74 -4.90 -0.44
CA SER A 22 -14.42 -6.14 -0.07
C SER A 22 -15.94 -6.02 -0.17
N SER A 23 -16.56 -7.02 -0.79
CA SER A 23 -18.01 -7.23 -0.81
C SER A 23 -18.49 -8.17 0.30
N GLU A 24 -17.61 -8.55 1.23
CA GLU A 24 -17.95 -9.46 2.32
C GLU A 24 -19.10 -8.91 3.17
N GLY A 25 -20.12 -9.75 3.39
CA GLY A 25 -21.33 -9.36 4.12
C GLY A 25 -22.21 -8.33 3.41
N MET A 26 -22.03 -8.08 2.12
CA MET A 26 -22.92 -7.24 1.31
C MET A 26 -23.98 -8.10 0.61
N THR A 27 -25.22 -7.60 0.55
CA THR A 27 -26.34 -8.26 -0.14
C THR A 27 -26.83 -7.37 -1.28
N THR A 28 -27.35 -7.96 -2.35
CA THR A 28 -27.93 -7.25 -3.49
C THR A 28 -29.44 -7.07 -3.37
N GLU A 29 -30.03 -7.41 -2.22
CA GLU A 29 -31.48 -7.33 -1.98
C GLU A 29 -31.98 -5.89 -1.93
N ASP A 30 -31.15 -4.97 -1.44
CA ASP A 30 -31.31 -3.53 -1.57
C ASP A 30 -30.16 -2.96 -2.41
N PRO A 31 -30.37 -2.75 -3.73
CA PRO A 31 -29.33 -2.26 -4.62
C PRO A 31 -28.79 -0.86 -4.25
N ILE A 32 -29.60 -0.01 -3.62
CA ILE A 32 -29.19 1.34 -3.25
C ILE A 32 -28.31 1.30 -2.00
N ASP A 33 -28.70 0.53 -0.98
CA ASP A 33 -27.85 0.32 0.20
C ASP A 33 -26.54 -0.38 -0.19
N TYR A 34 -26.59 -1.39 -1.08
CA TYR A 34 -25.40 -2.03 -1.62
C TYR A 34 -24.46 -1.02 -2.27
N LEU A 35 -24.96 -0.18 -3.18
CA LEU A 35 -24.16 0.81 -3.88
C LEU A 35 -23.53 1.83 -2.91
N ALA A 36 -24.31 2.29 -1.93
CA ALA A 36 -23.82 3.20 -0.91
C ALA A 36 -22.66 2.56 -0.12
N ARG A 37 -22.83 1.34 0.39
CA ARG A 37 -21.80 0.64 1.14
C ARG A 37 -20.55 0.33 0.29
N ALA A 38 -20.73 -0.09 -0.95
CA ALA A 38 -19.63 -0.38 -1.86
C ALA A 38 -18.78 0.87 -2.10
N SER A 39 -19.43 2.02 -2.27
CA SER A 39 -18.77 3.31 -2.49
C SER A 39 -17.91 3.75 -1.30
N TYR A 40 -18.31 3.43 -0.06
CA TYR A 40 -17.53 3.74 1.15
C TYR A 40 -16.48 2.69 1.50
N ARG A 41 -16.61 1.46 1.00
CA ARG A 41 -15.69 0.36 1.31
C ARG A 41 -14.45 0.31 0.42
N GLY A 42 -14.45 1.00 -0.73
CA GLY A 42 -13.28 1.13 -1.58
C GLY A 42 -12.10 1.78 -0.86
N TYR A 43 -10.87 1.43 -1.27
CA TYR A 43 -9.63 1.91 -0.64
C TYR A 43 -9.59 3.43 -0.46
N LEU A 44 -9.88 4.19 -1.52
CA LEU A 44 -9.86 5.65 -1.47
C LEU A 44 -10.88 6.20 -0.47
N ALA A 45 -12.14 5.79 -0.55
CA ALA A 45 -13.16 6.30 0.37
C ALA A 45 -12.88 5.92 1.84
N ARG A 46 -12.38 4.70 2.08
CA ARG A 46 -12.10 4.22 3.45
C ARG A 46 -10.84 4.83 4.05
N THR A 47 -9.86 5.22 3.24
CA THR A 47 -8.67 5.96 3.68
C THR A 47 -8.93 7.46 3.81
N SER A 48 -9.90 8.02 3.07
CA SER A 48 -10.23 9.45 3.09
C SER A 48 -11.05 9.90 4.31
N TYR A 49 -11.64 8.98 5.08
CA TYR A 49 -12.54 9.29 6.20
C TYR A 49 -12.37 8.32 7.39
N GLY A 50 -12.32 8.85 8.61
CA GLY A 50 -12.29 8.06 9.86
C GLY A 50 -11.00 8.20 10.68
N ASP A 51 -11.00 7.66 11.91
CA ASP A 51 -9.82 7.62 12.78
C ASP A 51 -8.87 6.51 12.33
N MET A 52 -7.80 6.92 11.65
CA MET A 52 -6.81 6.01 11.09
C MET A 52 -5.99 5.26 12.16
N ALA A 53 -5.83 5.83 13.36
CA ALA A 53 -5.07 5.25 14.46
C ALA A 53 -5.91 4.29 15.32
N ALA A 54 -7.18 4.62 15.58
CA ALA A 54 -8.03 3.79 16.45
C ALA A 54 -8.63 2.56 15.72
N GLY A 55 -8.80 2.61 14.39
CA GLY A 55 -9.42 1.52 13.65
C GLY A 55 -9.42 1.66 12.13
N GLY A 56 -8.52 2.45 11.57
CA GLY A 56 -8.45 2.64 10.13
C GLY A 56 -7.56 1.63 9.42
N THR A 57 -7.35 1.91 8.15
CA THR A 57 -6.69 1.02 7.18
C THR A 57 -5.25 0.62 7.52
N VAL A 58 -4.60 1.26 8.50
CA VAL A 58 -3.27 0.85 8.99
C VAL A 58 -3.32 -0.59 9.51
N LYS A 59 -4.34 -0.94 10.31
CA LYS A 59 -4.51 -2.30 10.83
C LYS A 59 -4.77 -3.31 9.72
N ASP A 60 -5.53 -2.92 8.70
CA ASP A 60 -5.80 -3.77 7.54
C ASP A 60 -4.49 -4.08 6.80
N VAL A 61 -3.65 -3.06 6.55
CA VAL A 61 -2.35 -3.26 5.90
C VAL A 61 -1.43 -4.16 6.73
N ILE A 62 -1.39 -3.98 8.06
CA ILE A 62 -0.62 -4.85 8.97
C ILE A 62 -1.13 -6.30 8.88
N GLN A 63 -2.44 -6.49 8.89
CA GLN A 63 -3.07 -7.80 8.79
C GLN A 63 -2.72 -8.46 7.45
N MET A 64 -2.80 -7.72 6.35
CA MET A 64 -2.40 -8.18 5.03
C MET A 64 -0.91 -8.56 4.99
N CYS A 65 -0.03 -7.77 5.61
CA CYS A 65 1.38 -8.13 5.69
C CYS A 65 1.58 -9.49 6.36
N LYS A 66 0.83 -9.78 7.43
CA LYS A 66 0.87 -11.08 8.13
C LYS A 66 0.30 -12.21 7.28
N GLU A 67 -0.87 -12.01 6.67
CA GLU A 67 -1.56 -13.00 5.83
C GLU A 67 -0.74 -13.42 4.61
N TYR A 68 -0.12 -12.45 3.94
CA TYR A 68 0.66 -12.67 2.74
C TYR A 68 2.15 -12.91 3.04
N ARG A 69 2.53 -12.95 4.32
CA ARG A 69 3.91 -13.17 4.79
C ARG A 69 4.89 -12.21 4.09
N ALA A 70 4.51 -10.93 4.02
CA ALA A 70 5.30 -9.92 3.35
C ALA A 70 6.60 -9.64 4.12
N ASP A 71 7.72 -9.63 3.41
CA ASP A 71 9.03 -9.29 4.00
C ASP A 71 9.28 -7.77 4.05
N GLY A 72 8.54 -6.99 3.26
CA GLY A 72 8.67 -5.54 3.16
C GLY A 72 7.45 -4.90 2.50
N VAL A 73 7.28 -3.58 2.73
CA VAL A 73 6.20 -2.79 2.10
C VAL A 73 6.77 -1.63 1.32
N ILE A 74 6.33 -1.45 0.08
CA ILE A 74 6.71 -0.31 -0.77
C ILE A 74 5.50 0.60 -0.96
N PHE A 75 5.62 1.84 -0.50
CA PHE A 75 4.66 2.90 -0.74
C PHE A 75 5.08 3.74 -1.93
N PHE A 76 4.36 3.62 -3.05
CA PHE A 76 4.59 4.52 -4.19
C PHE A 76 3.94 5.90 -3.94
N ALA A 77 4.74 6.86 -3.48
CA ALA A 77 4.32 8.21 -3.18
C ALA A 77 4.15 9.02 -4.47
N HIS A 78 2.95 8.93 -5.05
CA HIS A 78 2.60 9.73 -6.22
C HIS A 78 2.62 11.22 -5.89
N PHE A 79 3.39 12.01 -6.65
CA PHE A 79 3.67 13.43 -6.39
C PHE A 79 2.40 14.27 -6.09
N ALA A 80 1.30 14.02 -6.81
CA ALA A 80 0.07 14.80 -6.65
C ALA A 80 -0.88 14.30 -5.53
N CYS A 81 -0.67 13.12 -4.96
CA CYS A 81 -1.64 12.49 -4.06
C CYS A 81 -1.46 12.94 -2.60
N LYS A 82 -1.92 14.15 -2.28
CA LYS A 82 -1.73 14.76 -0.96
C LYS A 82 -2.29 13.93 0.20
N GLN A 83 -3.46 13.30 0.01
CA GLN A 83 -4.08 12.51 1.06
C GLN A 83 -3.23 11.28 1.38
N TYR A 84 -2.91 10.47 0.36
CA TYR A 84 -2.09 9.27 0.52
C TYR A 84 -0.71 9.58 1.08
N CYS A 85 0.00 10.55 0.50
CA CYS A 85 1.33 10.96 0.95
C CYS A 85 1.33 11.46 2.40
N GLY A 86 0.27 12.16 2.83
CA GLY A 86 0.10 12.60 4.22
C GLY A 86 -0.07 11.44 5.22
N MET A 87 -0.53 10.28 4.78
CA MET A 87 -0.77 9.10 5.63
C MET A 87 0.42 8.14 5.70
N LEU A 88 1.38 8.22 4.79
CA LEU A 88 2.48 7.24 4.68
C LEU A 88 3.26 7.03 5.97
N ARG A 89 3.46 8.10 6.74
CA ARG A 89 4.18 8.00 8.01
C ARG A 89 3.43 7.16 9.03
N LEU A 90 2.10 7.31 9.10
CA LEU A 90 1.26 6.52 10.00
C LEU A 90 1.30 5.03 9.65
N TYR A 91 1.25 4.69 8.35
CA TYR A 91 1.42 3.31 7.91
C TYR A 91 2.80 2.76 8.24
N ALA A 92 3.86 3.51 7.90
CA ALA A 92 5.24 3.07 8.14
C ALA A 92 5.52 2.82 9.62
N ASP A 93 5.08 3.74 10.49
CA ASP A 93 5.26 3.59 11.94
C ASP A 93 4.44 2.41 12.48
N GLY A 94 3.16 2.26 12.10
CA GLY A 94 2.32 1.14 12.54
C GLY A 94 2.82 -0.23 12.07
N ILE A 95 3.26 -0.35 10.81
CA ILE A 95 3.82 -1.61 10.27
C ILE A 95 5.12 -1.97 10.99
N ARG A 96 6.01 -0.99 11.20
CA ARG A 96 7.25 -1.22 11.93
C ARG A 96 6.97 -1.66 13.37
N GLU A 97 6.05 -1.00 14.06
CA GLU A 97 5.76 -1.25 15.48
C GLU A 97 5.01 -2.56 15.72
N GLU A 98 4.03 -2.90 14.86
CA GLU A 98 3.16 -4.07 15.08
C GLU A 98 3.54 -5.32 14.28
N ALA A 99 4.28 -5.17 13.18
CA ALA A 99 4.71 -6.29 12.34
C ALA A 99 6.23 -6.46 12.27
N GLY A 100 7.01 -5.43 12.66
CA GLY A 100 8.48 -5.48 12.55
C GLY A 100 8.99 -5.48 11.11
N ILE A 101 8.13 -5.13 10.14
CA ILE A 101 8.44 -5.21 8.72
C ILE A 101 9.00 -3.87 8.23
N PRO A 102 10.12 -3.86 7.49
CA PRO A 102 10.68 -2.65 6.91
C PRO A 102 9.79 -2.08 5.78
N THR A 103 9.78 -0.76 5.66
CA THR A 103 8.98 -0.05 4.65
C THR A 103 9.83 0.92 3.82
N LEU A 104 9.55 1.03 2.52
CA LEU A 104 10.14 2.01 1.61
C LEU A 104 9.07 2.97 1.09
N THR A 105 9.25 4.27 1.28
CA THR A 105 8.51 5.29 0.52
C THR A 105 9.27 5.62 -0.76
N LEU A 106 8.69 5.28 -1.91
CA LEU A 106 9.25 5.51 -3.24
C LEU A 106 8.52 6.66 -3.93
N ASP A 107 9.17 7.81 -4.06
CA ASP A 107 8.61 8.97 -4.75
C ASP A 107 8.55 8.75 -6.26
N GLY A 108 7.48 9.23 -6.89
CA GLY A 108 7.34 9.14 -8.34
C GLY A 108 6.10 9.84 -8.89
N ASP A 109 6.01 9.85 -10.21
CA ASP A 109 4.83 10.27 -10.95
C ASP A 109 4.57 9.23 -12.05
N LEU A 110 3.30 8.96 -12.35
CA LEU A 110 2.94 7.93 -13.33
C LEU A 110 3.11 8.40 -14.77
N LEU A 111 3.16 9.72 -14.99
CA LEU A 111 3.11 10.36 -16.31
C LEU A 111 4.34 11.22 -16.60
N ASP A 112 4.99 11.75 -15.56
CA ASP A 112 6.14 12.65 -15.71
C ASP A 112 7.46 12.06 -15.16
N PRO A 113 8.32 11.50 -16.03
CA PRO A 113 9.60 10.92 -15.61
C PRO A 113 10.61 11.97 -15.13
N ARG A 114 10.31 13.27 -15.24
CA ARG A 114 11.17 14.34 -14.72
C ARG A 114 11.04 14.51 -13.21
N VAL A 115 9.98 13.98 -12.60
CA VAL A 115 9.80 14.01 -11.15
C VAL A 115 10.81 13.10 -10.47
N VAL A 116 10.86 11.83 -10.87
CA VAL A 116 11.90 10.87 -10.49
C VAL A 116 12.20 9.98 -11.71
N SER A 117 13.48 9.85 -12.05
CA SER A 117 13.88 8.97 -13.16
C SER A 117 13.79 7.49 -12.79
N GLY A 118 13.58 6.62 -13.78
CA GLY A 118 13.55 5.17 -13.56
C GLY A 118 14.85 4.62 -12.96
N ALA A 119 16.00 5.22 -13.29
CA ALA A 119 17.29 4.84 -12.70
C ALA A 119 17.36 5.15 -11.19
N GLN A 120 16.85 6.31 -10.76
CA GLN A 120 16.76 6.66 -9.35
C GLN A 120 15.80 5.73 -8.59
N MET A 121 14.64 5.41 -9.19
CA MET A 121 13.70 4.45 -8.57
C MET A 121 14.34 3.06 -8.42
N ARG A 122 15.01 2.57 -9.47
CA ARG A 122 15.69 1.27 -9.43
C ARG A 122 16.76 1.21 -8.35
N ASN A 123 17.59 2.26 -8.21
CA ASN A 123 18.62 2.28 -7.18
C ASN A 123 18.02 2.19 -5.76
N ARG A 124 16.95 2.94 -5.48
CA ARG A 124 16.26 2.88 -4.17
C ARG A 124 15.63 1.51 -3.90
N LEU A 125 15.08 0.87 -4.93
CA LEU A 125 14.56 -0.50 -4.82
C LEU A 125 15.67 -1.51 -4.54
N ASN A 126 16.81 -1.42 -5.24
CA ASN A 126 17.98 -2.28 -4.99
C ASN A 126 18.47 -2.15 -3.55
N GLU A 127 18.62 -0.92 -3.06
CA GLU A 127 19.01 -0.65 -1.66
C GLU A 127 18.02 -1.28 -0.68
N PHE A 128 16.73 -1.17 -0.96
CA PHE A 128 15.70 -1.76 -0.11
C PHE A 128 15.73 -3.29 -0.12
N PHE A 129 15.93 -3.93 -1.27
CA PHE A 129 16.04 -5.39 -1.32
C PHE A 129 17.27 -5.92 -0.57
N LEU A 130 18.37 -5.15 -0.54
CA LEU A 130 19.52 -5.49 0.31
C LEU A 130 19.18 -5.45 1.81
N VAL A 131 18.32 -4.52 2.23
CA VAL A 131 17.81 -4.48 3.62
C VAL A 131 16.94 -5.69 3.92
N LEU A 132 16.12 -6.16 2.97
CA LEU A 132 15.27 -7.35 3.17
C LEU A 132 16.05 -8.66 3.23
N ALA A 133 17.22 -8.71 2.59
CA ALA A 133 18.04 -9.91 2.51
C ALA A 133 18.98 -10.13 3.72
N GLY A 134 19.08 -9.13 4.62
CA GLY A 134 19.94 -9.17 5.81
C GLY A 134 19.19 -9.57 7.07
#